data_AF-A0A7T1I824-F1
#
_entry.id   AF-A0A7T1I824-F1
#
_cell.length_a   1.000
_cell.length_b   1.000
_cell.length_c   1.000
_cell.angle_alpha   90.00
_cell.angle_beta   90.00
_cell.angle_gamma   90.00
#
_symmetry.space_group_name_H-M   'P 1'
#
loop_
_entity.id
_entity.type
_entity.pdbx_description
1 polymer ?
#
loop_
_entity_poly.entity_id
_entity_poly.type
_entity_poly.pdbx_seq_one_letter_code
_entity_poly.pdbx_strand_id
1 'polypeptide(L)'
;MLPKEILSIEDLIKQAGEEQELQYGTGEARLRIDLRIDDIDIWKSHSAKHPGYSNLLLACENNGGELSETNLTWVVGAAIRSAQVEGTAQAKYLLKSLGVSEQLVNLASEHCPGLGGAAIWAFHLERHGWLTATPVGS
;
A
#
# COMPACT_ATOMS: atom_id res chain seq x y z
N MET A 1 5.20 -6.06 29.23
CA MET A 1 4.99 -5.94 27.77
C MET A 1 5.98 -4.91 27.27
N LEU A 2 6.91 -5.31 26.40
CA LEU A 2 7.73 -4.35 25.67
C LEU A 2 6.79 -3.50 24.79
N PRO A 3 7.04 -2.19 24.60
CA PRO A 3 6.33 -1.44 23.58
C PRO A 3 6.52 -2.16 22.25
N LYS A 4 5.43 -2.33 21.49
CA LYS A 4 5.50 -2.81 20.11
C LYS A 4 6.44 -1.84 19.39
N GLU A 5 7.65 -2.27 19.05
CA GLU A 5 8.57 -1.44 18.28
C GLU A 5 7.83 -1.02 17.01
N ILE A 6 7.80 0.29 16.76
CA ILE A 6 7.26 0.81 15.51
C ILE A 6 8.31 0.44 14.46
N LEU A 7 8.04 -0.62 13.70
CA LEU A 7 8.85 -0.99 12.54
C LEU A 7 9.01 0.24 11.65
N SER A 8 10.22 0.55 11.19
CA SER A 8 10.45 1.57 10.17
C SER A 8 10.52 0.93 8.78
N ILE A 9 10.46 1.74 7.71
CA ILE A 9 10.73 1.24 6.35
C ILE A 9 12.15 0.64 6.27
N GLU A 10 13.13 1.21 6.98
CA GLU A 10 14.49 0.67 7.04
C GLU A 10 14.54 -0.71 7.69
N ASP A 11 13.71 -0.96 8.70
CA ASP A 11 13.63 -2.27 9.35
C ASP A 11 13.02 -3.31 8.41
N LEU A 12 12.02 -2.92 7.60
CA LEU A 12 11.46 -3.78 6.55
C LEU A 12 12.51 -4.14 5.50
N ILE A 13 13.32 -3.17 5.05
CA ILE A 13 14.42 -3.41 4.09
C ILE A 13 15.44 -4.39 4.68
N LYS A 14 15.85 -4.20 5.93
CA LYS A 14 16.77 -5.12 6.61
C LYS A 14 16.18 -6.52 6.75
N GLN A 15 14.89 -6.62 7.06
CA GLN A 15 14.20 -7.89 7.22
C GLN A 15 14.06 -8.64 5.90
N ALA A 16 13.81 -7.94 4.79
CA ALA A 16 13.65 -8.54 3.47
C ALA A 16 14.95 -9.10 2.89
N GLY A 17 16.09 -8.52 3.27
CA GLY A 17 17.40 -8.99 2.82
C GLY A 17 17.50 -9.01 1.28
N GLU A 18 18.02 -10.10 0.74
CA GLU A 18 18.24 -10.26 -0.71
C GLU A 18 16.94 -10.45 -1.52
N GLU A 19 15.86 -10.94 -0.89
CA GLU A 19 14.59 -11.17 -1.56
C GLU A 19 13.87 -9.87 -1.93
N GLN A 20 14.17 -8.79 -1.19
CA GLN A 20 13.56 -7.46 -1.37
C GLN A 20 12.02 -7.50 -1.34
N GLU A 21 11.45 -8.49 -0.66
CA GLU A 21 10.03 -8.58 -0.39
C GLU A 21 9.77 -9.27 0.95
N LEU A 22 8.63 -8.96 1.57
CA LEU A 22 8.12 -9.65 2.75
C LEU A 22 6.71 -10.13 2.47
N GLN A 23 6.35 -11.30 2.98
CA GLN A 23 5.01 -11.86 2.83
C GLN A 23 4.40 -12.17 4.19
N TYR A 24 3.16 -11.72 4.40
CA TYR A 24 2.37 -11.96 5.62
C TYR A 24 1.00 -12.54 5.27
N GLY A 25 0.44 -13.33 6.20
CA GLY A 25 -0.84 -14.01 6.04
C GLY A 25 -0.72 -15.46 5.56
N THR A 26 -1.87 -16.12 5.35
CA THR A 26 -1.95 -17.53 4.97
C THR A 26 -3.01 -17.76 3.88
N GLY A 27 -2.80 -18.77 3.04
CA GLY A 27 -3.78 -19.23 2.06
C GLY A 27 -4.23 -18.13 1.08
N GLU A 28 -5.48 -17.68 1.26
CA GLU A 28 -6.23 -16.80 0.37
C GLU A 28 -6.00 -15.31 0.62
N ALA A 29 -5.59 -14.91 1.83
CA ALA A 29 -5.30 -13.52 2.18
C ALA A 29 -3.81 -13.36 2.48
N ARG A 30 -3.08 -12.83 1.49
CA ARG A 30 -1.65 -12.51 1.61
C ARG A 30 -1.38 -11.05 1.33
N LEU A 31 -0.60 -10.45 2.21
CA LEU A 31 0.02 -9.15 2.02
C LEU A 31 1.46 -9.39 1.56
N ARG A 32 1.83 -8.82 0.41
CA ARG A 32 3.22 -8.65 0.00
C ARG A 32 3.65 -7.22 0.30
N ILE A 33 4.74 -7.05 1.03
CA ILE A 33 5.47 -5.78 1.07
C ILE A 33 6.56 -5.86 0.03
N ASP A 34 6.44 -5.04 -1.01
CA ASP A 34 7.39 -4.97 -2.11
C ASP A 34 8.44 -3.89 -1.84
N LEU A 35 9.71 -4.30 -1.76
CA LEU A 35 10.84 -3.43 -1.42
C LEU A 35 11.85 -3.38 -2.57
N ARG A 36 11.50 -3.89 -3.75
CA ARG A 36 12.31 -3.77 -4.96
C ARG A 36 12.42 -2.31 -5.37
N ILE A 37 13.65 -1.85 -5.59
CA ILE A 37 13.92 -0.45 -5.89
C ILE A 37 13.24 0.00 -7.19
N ASP A 38 13.21 -0.86 -8.20
CA ASP A 38 12.60 -0.56 -9.50
C ASP A 38 11.09 -0.32 -9.37
N ASP A 39 10.40 -1.12 -8.55
CA ASP A 39 8.96 -0.98 -8.31
C ASP A 39 8.67 0.28 -7.47
N ILE A 40 9.49 0.57 -6.46
CA ILE A 40 9.41 1.81 -5.69
C ILE A 40 9.57 3.04 -6.60
N ASP A 41 10.53 3.00 -7.53
CA ASP A 41 10.83 4.12 -8.42
C ASP A 41 9.70 4.39 -9.44
N ILE A 42 8.94 3.37 -9.84
CA ILE A 42 7.71 3.54 -10.63
C ILE A 42 6.70 4.40 -9.86
N TRP A 43 6.45 4.08 -8.59
CA TRP A 43 5.51 4.83 -7.74
C TRP A 43 6.00 6.25 -7.46
N LYS A 44 7.30 6.43 -7.15
CA LYS A 44 7.90 7.75 -6.96
C LYS A 44 7.79 8.61 -8.20
N SER A 45 8.08 8.04 -9.38
CA SER A 45 8.00 8.74 -10.66
C SER A 45 6.58 9.22 -10.96
N HIS A 46 5.56 8.43 -10.60
CA HIS A 46 4.17 8.82 -10.75
C HIS A 46 3.77 9.93 -9.77
N SER A 47 4.15 9.80 -8.50
CA SER A 47 3.91 10.81 -7.45
C SER A 47 4.53 12.16 -7.83
N ALA A 48 5.78 12.17 -8.31
CA ALA A 48 6.49 13.39 -8.71
C ALA A 48 5.79 14.16 -9.86
N LYS A 49 5.05 13.45 -10.72
CA LYS A 49 4.29 14.08 -11.82
C LYS A 49 2.94 14.66 -11.39
N HIS A 50 2.45 14.30 -10.21
CA HIS A 50 1.16 14.74 -9.67
C HIS A 50 1.36 15.37 -8.29
N PRO A 51 2.02 16.55 -8.23
CA PRO A 51 2.40 17.18 -6.98
C PRO A 51 1.15 17.53 -6.15
N GLY A 52 1.11 17.00 -4.94
CA GLY A 52 0.05 17.18 -3.95
C GLY A 52 0.41 16.36 -2.70
N TYR A 53 -0.07 16.78 -1.52
CA TYR A 53 0.16 15.99 -0.32
C TYR A 53 -0.79 14.78 -0.33
N SER A 54 -0.24 13.59 -0.54
CA SER A 54 -0.97 12.32 -0.49
C SER A 54 -0.12 11.27 0.21
N ASN A 55 -0.69 10.59 1.19
CA ASN A 55 -0.04 9.48 1.90
C ASN A 55 -0.47 8.11 1.38
N LEU A 56 -1.34 8.04 0.37
CA LEU A 56 -1.72 6.82 -0.32
C LEU A 56 -1.68 6.99 -1.85
N LEU A 57 -1.05 6.02 -2.53
CA LEU A 57 -1.13 5.82 -3.97
C LEU A 57 -1.87 4.50 -4.24
N LEU A 58 -2.77 4.49 -5.22
CA LEU A 58 -3.71 3.40 -5.43
C LEU A 58 -3.77 3.04 -6.91
N ALA A 59 -3.48 1.79 -7.28
CA ALA A 59 -3.78 1.29 -8.62
C ALA A 59 -5.28 0.97 -8.71
N CYS A 60 -6.04 1.82 -9.39
CA CYS A 60 -7.49 1.70 -9.54
C CYS A 60 -7.89 1.24 -10.95
N GLU A 61 -9.06 0.60 -11.06
CA GLU A 61 -9.64 0.17 -12.34
C GLU A 61 -9.94 1.34 -13.29
N ASN A 62 -10.27 2.52 -12.75
CA ASN A 62 -10.58 3.71 -13.53
C ASN A 62 -9.98 4.98 -12.91
N ASN A 63 -9.81 6.04 -13.73
CA ASN A 63 -9.28 7.35 -13.31
C ASN A 63 -10.37 8.43 -13.14
N GLY A 64 -11.64 8.09 -13.36
CA GLY A 64 -12.77 9.03 -13.31
C GLY A 64 -13.56 8.92 -12.00
N GLY A 65 -14.46 9.88 -11.78
CA GLY A 65 -15.41 9.82 -10.67
C GLY A 65 -14.79 9.88 -9.27
N GLU A 66 -15.58 9.51 -8.27
CA GLU A 66 -15.11 9.43 -6.89
C GLU A 66 -14.26 8.16 -6.65
N LEU A 67 -13.42 8.14 -5.60
CA LEU A 67 -12.67 6.92 -5.24
C LEU A 67 -13.57 5.78 -4.78
N SER A 68 -14.77 6.09 -4.28
CA SER A 68 -15.82 5.13 -3.90
C SER A 68 -16.43 4.39 -5.10
N GLU A 69 -16.18 4.85 -6.33
CA GLU A 69 -16.76 4.34 -7.57
C GLU A 69 -15.78 3.45 -8.37
N THR A 70 -14.66 3.06 -7.76
CA THR A 70 -13.64 2.18 -8.36
C THR A 70 -13.17 1.14 -7.36
N ASN A 71 -12.59 0.05 -7.85
CA ASN A 71 -11.84 -0.88 -7.01
C ASN A 71 -10.34 -0.73 -7.21
N LEU A 72 -9.59 -1.28 -6.26
CA LEU A 72 -8.16 -1.53 -6.40
C LEU A 72 -7.95 -2.68 -7.40
N THR A 73 -6.92 -2.58 -8.22
CA THR A 73 -6.58 -3.56 -9.26
C THR A 73 -5.07 -3.70 -9.38
N TRP A 74 -4.59 -4.49 -10.35
CA TRP A 74 -3.16 -4.69 -10.61
C TRP A 74 -2.57 -3.54 -11.44
N VAL A 75 -1.28 -3.25 -11.26
CA VAL A 75 -0.63 -2.03 -11.80
C VAL A 75 -0.68 -1.92 -13.33
N VAL A 76 -0.54 -3.03 -14.08
CA VAL A 76 -0.47 -2.99 -15.55
C VAL A 76 -1.80 -2.53 -16.15
N GLY A 77 -1.81 -1.29 -16.66
CA GLY A 77 -2.97 -0.64 -17.24
C GLY A 77 -3.88 0.08 -16.23
N ALA A 78 -3.51 0.08 -14.94
CA ALA A 78 -4.30 0.75 -13.91
C ALA A 78 -4.21 2.28 -13.99
N ALA A 79 -5.28 2.91 -13.54
CA ALA A 79 -5.27 4.31 -13.19
C ALA A 79 -4.63 4.49 -11.80
N ILE A 80 -3.46 5.11 -11.73
CA ILE A 80 -2.88 5.45 -10.42
C ILE A 80 -3.56 6.71 -9.88
N ARG A 81 -4.26 6.56 -8.76
CA ARG A 81 -4.94 7.63 -8.02
C ARG A 81 -4.24 7.90 -6.69
N SER A 82 -4.29 9.15 -6.25
CA SER A 82 -3.74 9.58 -4.95
C SER A 82 -4.87 9.87 -3.97
N ALA A 83 -4.64 9.57 -2.70
CA ALA A 83 -5.54 9.93 -1.61
C ALA A 83 -4.75 10.45 -0.40
N GLN A 84 -5.36 11.39 0.31
CA GLN A 84 -4.89 11.83 1.62
C GLN A 84 -5.86 11.33 2.66
N VAL A 85 -5.35 10.64 3.67
CA VAL A 85 -6.14 10.15 4.81
C VAL A 85 -5.50 10.58 6.12
N GLU A 86 -6.29 10.62 7.19
CA GLU A 86 -5.86 10.96 8.53
C GLU A 86 -5.90 9.73 9.44
N GLY A 87 -4.74 9.09 9.55
CA GLY A 87 -4.50 7.94 10.40
C GLY A 87 -4.92 6.60 9.78
N THR A 88 -4.49 5.54 10.45
CA THR A 88 -4.69 4.16 10.00
C THR A 88 -6.17 3.79 9.86
N ALA A 89 -7.06 4.35 10.69
CA ALA A 89 -8.49 4.06 10.61
C ALA A 89 -9.11 4.49 9.26
N GLN A 90 -8.79 5.69 8.77
CA GLN A 90 -9.26 6.16 7.48
C GLN A 90 -8.61 5.40 6.32
N ALA A 91 -7.31 5.07 6.44
CA ALA A 91 -6.63 4.21 5.46
C ALA A 91 -7.32 2.85 5.32
N LYS A 92 -7.67 2.21 6.45
CA LYS A 92 -8.40 0.94 6.46
C LYS A 92 -9.77 1.06 5.83
N TYR A 93 -10.52 2.13 6.14
CA TYR A 93 -11.83 2.38 5.54
C TYR A 93 -11.73 2.52 4.02
N LEU A 94 -10.77 3.32 3.53
CA LEU A 94 -10.56 3.52 2.11
C LEU A 94 -10.16 2.23 1.38
N LEU A 95 -9.22 1.45 1.93
CA LEU A 95 -8.84 0.18 1.31
C LEU A 95 -10.04 -0.79 1.24
N LYS A 96 -10.86 -0.85 2.29
CA LYS A 96 -12.11 -1.64 2.27
C LYS A 96 -13.09 -1.15 1.20
N SER A 97 -13.27 0.16 1.04
CA SER A 97 -14.18 0.70 0.01
C SER A 97 -13.68 0.43 -1.41
N LEU A 98 -12.38 0.20 -1.59
CA LEU A 98 -11.76 -0.17 -2.87
C LEU A 98 -11.75 -1.70 -3.12
N GLY A 99 -12.54 -2.47 -2.36
CA GLY A 99 -12.69 -3.92 -2.57
C GLY A 99 -11.62 -4.78 -1.89
N VAL A 100 -10.73 -4.21 -1.06
CA VAL A 100 -9.75 -4.99 -0.29
C VAL A 100 -10.45 -5.68 0.89
N SER A 101 -10.21 -6.99 1.04
CA SER A 101 -10.84 -7.78 2.11
C SER A 101 -10.41 -7.31 3.51
N GLU A 102 -11.27 -7.53 4.51
CA GLU A 102 -10.97 -7.13 5.88
C GLU A 102 -9.69 -7.77 6.43
N GLN A 103 -9.40 -9.02 6.06
CA GLN A 103 -8.18 -9.72 6.45
C GLN A 103 -6.93 -9.01 5.90
N LEU A 104 -6.92 -8.65 4.61
CA LEU A 104 -5.81 -7.94 3.98
C LEU A 104 -5.63 -6.53 4.56
N VAL A 105 -6.74 -5.83 4.84
CA VAL A 105 -6.69 -4.52 5.48
C VAL A 105 -6.11 -4.57 6.90
N ASN A 106 -6.40 -5.64 7.65
CA ASN A 106 -5.79 -5.84 8.97
C ASN A 106 -4.29 -6.12 8.85
N LEU A 107 -3.87 -6.99 7.92
CA LEU A 107 -2.44 -7.23 7.65
C LEU A 107 -1.72 -5.94 7.27
N ALA A 108 -2.29 -5.12 6.38
CA ALA A 108 -1.70 -3.84 6.01
C ALA A 108 -1.57 -2.91 7.23
N SER A 109 -2.58 -2.83 8.08
CA SER A 109 -2.50 -2.00 9.29
C SER A 109 -1.48 -2.49 10.33
N GLU A 110 -1.14 -3.78 10.31
CA GLU A 110 -0.16 -4.38 11.22
C GLU A 110 1.27 -4.29 10.70
N HIS A 111 1.46 -4.36 9.38
CA HIS A 111 2.77 -4.51 8.75
C HIS A 111 3.20 -3.33 7.86
N CYS A 112 2.32 -2.37 7.59
CA CYS A 112 2.68 -1.11 6.91
C CYS A 112 2.85 0.01 7.96
N PRO A 113 4.06 0.23 8.49
CA PRO A 113 4.27 1.27 9.49
C PRO A 113 3.97 2.67 8.97
N GLY A 114 3.39 3.49 9.83
CA GLY A 114 2.98 4.84 9.48
C GLY A 114 1.80 4.92 8.50
N LEU A 115 1.08 3.82 8.24
CA LEU A 115 -0.06 3.80 7.32
C LEU A 115 -1.12 4.86 7.69
N GLY A 116 -1.41 5.74 6.73
CA GLY A 116 -2.30 6.88 6.88
C GLY A 116 -1.73 8.04 7.71
N GLY A 117 -0.45 7.98 8.07
CA GLY A 117 0.30 9.05 8.72
C GLY A 117 1.24 9.74 7.75
N ALA A 118 2.49 9.93 8.17
CA ALA A 118 3.53 10.57 7.37
C ALA A 118 4.07 9.67 6.24
N ALA A 119 4.05 8.34 6.41
CA ALA A 119 4.55 7.43 5.39
C ALA A 119 3.61 7.38 4.17
N ILE A 120 4.19 7.44 2.98
CA ILE A 120 3.51 7.27 1.71
C ILE A 120 3.57 5.79 1.33
N TRP A 121 2.40 5.18 1.19
CA TRP A 121 2.25 3.79 0.78
C TRP A 121 1.51 3.69 -0.56
N ALA A 122 2.03 2.87 -1.46
CA ALA A 122 1.31 2.49 -2.67
C ALA A 122 0.67 1.12 -2.50
N PHE A 123 -0.55 0.96 -3.01
CA PHE A 123 -1.29 -0.30 -2.95
C PHE A 123 -1.82 -0.72 -4.31
N HIS A 124 -1.78 -2.02 -4.57
CA HIS A 124 -2.45 -2.66 -5.70
C HIS A 124 -2.88 -4.08 -5.34
N LEU A 125 -3.88 -4.62 -6.04
CA LEU A 125 -4.23 -6.04 -5.95
C LEU A 125 -3.53 -6.83 -7.05
N GLU A 126 -3.10 -8.04 -6.74
CA GLU A 126 -2.67 -9.01 -7.74
C GLU A 126 -3.87 -9.78 -8.30
N ARG A 127 -3.69 -10.43 -9.45
CA ARG A 127 -4.78 -11.16 -10.14
C ARG A 127 -5.43 -12.26 -9.28
N HIS A 128 -4.68 -12.85 -8.35
CA HIS A 128 -5.17 -13.86 -7.42
C HIS A 128 -5.58 -13.27 -6.06
N GLY A 129 -5.79 -11.94 -5.97
CA GLY A 129 -6.37 -11.29 -4.81
C GLY A 129 -5.41 -10.97 -3.67
N TRP A 130 -4.09 -11.08 -3.87
CA TRP A 130 -3.12 -10.62 -2.87
C TRP A 130 -3.06 -9.10 -2.87
N LEU A 131 -2.85 -8.52 -1.70
CA LEU A 131 -2.57 -7.09 -1.59
C LEU A 131 -1.07 -6.89 -1.62
N THR A 132 -0.60 -6.04 -2.53
CA THR A 132 0.79 -5.60 -2.53
C THR A 132 0.86 -4.17 -2.03
N ALA A 133 1.75 -3.94 -1.07
CA ALA A 133 2.05 -2.66 -0.46
C ALA A 133 3.50 -2.29 -0.74
N THR A 134 3.75 -1.10 -1.28
CA THR A 134 5.09 -0.60 -1.59
C THR A 134 5.33 0.69 -0.81
N PRO A 135 6.36 0.79 0.05
CA PRO A 135 6.69 2.04 0.70
C PRO A 135 7.37 2.99 -0.29
N VAL A 136 6.83 4.20 -0.44
CA VAL A 136 7.28 5.16 -1.45
C VAL A 136 8.15 6.25 -0.82
N GLY A 137 7.87 6.63 0.43
CA GLY A 137 8.59 7.66 1.16
C GLY A 137 7.88 8.08 2.45
N SER A 138 8.29 9.21 3.00
CA SER A 138 7.70 9.87 4.18
C SER A 138 7.89 11.37 4.11
#